data_AF-A0AAJ6G970-F1
#
_entry.id   AF-A0AAJ6G970-F1
#
_cell.length_a   1.000
_cell.length_b   1.000
_cell.length_c   1.000
_cell.angle_alpha   90.00
_cell.angle_beta   90.00
_cell.angle_gamma   90.00
#
_symmetry.space_group_name_H-M   'P 1'
#
loop_
_entity.id
_entity.type
_entity.pdbx_description
1 polymer ?
#
loop_
_entity_poly.entity_id
_entity_poly.type
_entity_poly.pdbx_seq_one_letter_code
_entity_poly.pdbx_strand_id
1 'polypeptide(L)'
;MLKFIAACGSGLGSSLMVSMNVSKVLKELGIEAEVEHSDISNAVFKNADYYVLGRDVAESSAVSSIDKEKIIVLQSILSVDELRNKIKEKLNIQ
;
A
#
# COMPACT_ATOMS: atom_id res chain seq x y z
N MET A 1 -2.35 -7.32 -14.80
CA MET A 1 -1.27 -7.43 -13.80
C MET A 1 -1.63 -6.47 -12.68
N LEU A 2 -1.62 -6.91 -11.42
CA LEU A 2 -2.05 -6.07 -10.31
C LEU A 2 -1.07 -4.92 -10.08
N LYS A 3 -1.57 -3.74 -9.71
CA LYS A 3 -0.76 -2.57 -9.41
C LYS A 3 -0.98 -2.08 -7.99
N PHE A 4 0.11 -1.97 -7.24
CA PHE A 4 0.15 -1.46 -5.88
C PHE A 4 0.92 -0.15 -5.82
N ILE A 5 0.39 0.81 -5.07
CA ILE A 5 1.10 2.08 -4.78
C ILE A 5 1.26 2.23 -3.28
N ALA A 6 2.51 2.32 -2.83
CA ALA A 6 2.83 2.64 -1.44
C ALA A 6 3.03 4.15 -1.25
N ALA A 7 2.33 4.75 -0.28
CA ALA A 7 2.52 6.15 0.09
C ALA A 7 2.42 6.34 1.61
N CYS A 8 3.20 7.27 2.16
CA CYS A 8 3.22 7.57 3.60
C CYS A 8 3.44 9.08 3.85
N GLY A 9 2.95 9.57 5.00
CA GLY A 9 3.01 10.99 5.38
C GLY A 9 4.40 11.42 5.82
N SER A 10 5.27 10.48 6.13
CA SER A 10 6.63 10.71 6.62
C SER A 10 7.67 10.95 5.52
N GLY A 11 7.30 10.90 4.24
CA GLY A 11 8.16 11.25 3.10
C GLY A 11 8.61 10.08 2.19
N LEU A 12 9.43 10.39 1.18
CA LEU A 12 9.83 9.46 0.11
C LEU A 12 10.56 8.20 0.61
N GLY A 13 11.44 8.31 1.61
CA GLY A 13 12.22 7.17 2.12
C GLY A 13 11.35 6.11 2.80
N SER A 14 10.34 6.53 3.55
CA SER A 14 9.38 5.62 4.17
C SER A 14 8.49 4.94 3.12
N SER A 15 8.11 5.64 2.05
CA SER A 15 7.28 5.06 0.97
C SER A 15 8.03 3.97 0.19
N LEU A 16 9.35 4.16 0.00
CA LEU A 16 10.22 3.17 -0.64
C LEU A 16 10.36 1.91 0.22
N MET A 17 10.54 2.05 1.53
CA MET A 17 10.62 0.88 2.42
C MET A 17 9.33 0.06 2.40
N VAL A 18 8.16 0.73 2.40
CA VAL A 18 6.87 0.05 2.29
C VAL A 18 6.75 -0.68 0.95
N SER A 19 7.08 -0.06 -0.18
CA SER A 19 6.98 -0.73 -1.49
C SER A 19 7.91 -1.95 -1.61
N MET A 20 9.10 -1.91 -1.02
CA MET A 20 9.99 -3.06 -0.95
C MET A 20 9.36 -4.21 -0.14
N ASN A 21 8.76 -3.90 1.01
CA ASN A 21 8.06 -4.89 1.84
C ASN A 21 6.83 -5.47 1.13
N VAL A 22 6.03 -4.63 0.45
CA VAL A 22 4.88 -5.06 -0.37
C VAL A 22 5.34 -6.01 -1.46
N SER A 23 6.38 -5.64 -2.21
CA SER A 23 6.93 -6.49 -3.27
C SER A 23 7.43 -7.83 -2.73
N LYS A 24 8.10 -7.83 -1.58
CA LYS A 24 8.58 -9.05 -0.94
C LYS A 24 7.42 -9.97 -0.55
N VAL A 25 6.40 -9.43 0.12
CA VAL A 25 5.22 -10.19 0.55
C VAL A 25 4.46 -10.76 -0.64
N LEU A 26 4.23 -9.96 -1.69
CA LEU A 26 3.54 -10.43 -2.90
C LEU A 26 4.30 -11.57 -3.57
N LYS A 27 5.64 -11.48 -3.65
CA LYS A 27 6.49 -12.57 -4.15
C LYS A 27 6.38 -13.84 -3.30
N GLU A 28 6.40 -13.72 -1.98
CA GLU A 28 6.24 -14.86 -1.06
C GLU A 28 4.87 -15.54 -1.19
N LEU A 29 3.83 -14.76 -1.51
CA LEU A 29 2.49 -15.27 -1.78
C LEU A 29 2.30 -15.78 -3.22
N GLY A 30 3.34 -15.68 -4.08
CA GLY A 30 3.26 -16.10 -5.49
C GLY A 30 2.39 -15.20 -6.36
N ILE A 31 2.22 -13.93 -5.98
CA ILE A 31 1.34 -12.97 -6.65
C ILE A 31 2.17 -12.07 -7.56
N GLU A 32 1.89 -12.11 -8.86
CA GLU A 32 2.51 -11.20 -9.83
C GLU A 32 1.83 -9.82 -9.81
N ALA A 33 2.58 -8.83 -9.35
CA ALA A 33 2.13 -7.45 -9.23
C ALA A 33 3.27 -6.45 -9.44
N GLU A 34 2.91 -5.30 -9.97
CA GLU A 34 3.76 -4.11 -10.03
C GLU A 34 3.59 -3.32 -8.73
N VAL A 35 4.70 -2.92 -8.12
CA VAL A 35 4.68 -2.11 -6.90
C VAL A 35 5.46 -0.83 -7.16
N GLU A 36 4.77 0.30 -7.08
CA GLU A 36 5.38 1.62 -7.09
C GLU A 36 5.33 2.25 -5.70
N HIS A 37 6.18 3.25 -5.47
CA HIS A 37 6.01 4.16 -4.35
C HIS A 37 5.80 5.58 -4.86
N SER A 38 5.13 6.40 -4.06
CA SER A 38 4.82 7.78 -4.40
C SER A 38 4.64 8.59 -3.11
N ASP A 39 4.78 9.90 -3.22
CA ASP A 39 4.18 10.80 -2.22
C ASP A 39 2.65 10.74 -2.33
N ILE A 40 1.98 11.15 -1.25
CA ILE A 40 0.50 11.11 -1.12
C ILE A 40 -0.17 11.97 -2.19
N SER A 41 0.38 13.16 -2.41
CA SER A 41 -0.18 14.14 -3.35
C SER A 41 -0.23 13.60 -4.77
N ASN A 42 0.75 12.78 -5.18
CA ASN A 42 0.76 12.12 -6.48
C ASN A 42 0.03 10.77 -6.47
N ALA A 43 0.06 10.03 -5.36
CA ALA A 43 -0.57 8.72 -5.25
C ALA A 43 -2.06 8.77 -5.59
N VAL A 44 -2.76 9.83 -5.16
CA VAL A 44 -4.20 10.00 -5.38
C VAL A 44 -4.59 10.21 -6.84
N PHE A 45 -3.65 10.63 -7.70
CA PHE A 45 -3.86 10.80 -9.14
C PHE A 45 -3.38 9.60 -9.95
N LYS A 46 -2.58 8.71 -9.36
CA LYS A 46 -2.12 7.50 -10.03
C LYS A 46 -3.21 6.44 -9.98
N ASN A 47 -3.42 5.73 -11.08
CA ASN A 47 -4.39 4.64 -11.16
C ASN A 47 -3.74 3.33 -10.67
N ALA A 48 -4.24 2.76 -9.57
CA ALA A 48 -3.79 1.48 -9.02
C ALA A 48 -4.96 0.63 -8.54
N ASP A 49 -4.74 -0.68 -8.45
CA ASP A 49 -5.71 -1.62 -7.90
C ASP A 49 -5.76 -1.50 -6.37
N TYR A 50 -4.58 -1.31 -5.75
CA TYR A 50 -4.45 -1.18 -4.30
C TYR A 50 -3.48 -0.08 -3.88
N TYR A 51 -3.84 0.65 -2.82
CA TYR A 51 -3.01 1.70 -2.22
C TYR A 51 -2.63 1.28 -0.81
N VAL A 52 -1.33 1.17 -0.55
CA VAL A 52 -0.80 0.81 0.77
C VAL A 52 -0.39 2.10 1.49
N LEU A 53 -1.15 2.45 2.52
CA LEU A 53 -1.04 3.73 3.23
C LEU A 53 -0.79 3.50 4.73
N GLY A 54 0.02 4.36 5.33
CA GLY A 54 0.06 4.48 6.80
C GLY A 54 -1.26 5.02 7.34
N ARG A 55 -1.66 4.64 8.56
CA ARG A 55 -2.89 5.11 9.20
C ARG A 55 -3.02 6.63 9.22
N ASP A 56 -1.93 7.31 9.53
CA ASP A 56 -1.79 8.78 9.53
C ASP A 56 -2.26 9.42 8.21
N VAL A 57 -1.99 8.75 7.09
CA VAL A 57 -2.38 9.20 5.76
C VAL A 57 -3.78 8.74 5.39
N ALA A 58 -4.13 7.51 5.73
CA ALA A 58 -5.42 6.92 5.38
C ALA A 58 -6.60 7.70 5.98
N GLU A 59 -6.39 8.38 7.11
CA GLU A 59 -7.37 9.24 7.77
C GLU A 59 -7.35 10.69 7.25
N SER A 60 -6.37 11.05 6.41
CA SER A 60 -6.25 12.38 5.83
C SER A 60 -7.26 12.61 4.70
N SER A 61 -7.74 13.85 4.59
CA SER A 61 -8.57 14.27 3.45
C SER A 61 -7.84 14.18 2.12
N ALA A 62 -6.51 14.05 2.10
CA ALA A 62 -5.75 13.88 0.87
C ALA A 62 -6.19 12.64 0.08
N VAL A 63 -6.55 11.55 0.76
CA VAL A 63 -6.92 10.27 0.11
C VAL A 63 -8.42 10.05 0.02
N SER A 64 -9.24 11.07 0.31
CA SER A 64 -10.71 10.97 0.24
C SER A 64 -11.25 10.65 -1.15
N SER A 65 -10.46 10.94 -2.19
CA SER A 65 -10.79 10.68 -3.59
C SER A 65 -10.52 9.23 -4.02
N ILE A 66 -9.86 8.42 -3.18
CA ILE A 66 -9.58 7.01 -3.44
C ILE A 66 -10.68 6.15 -2.82
N ASP A 67 -11.15 5.13 -3.56
CA ASP A 67 -12.07 4.12 -3.02
C ASP A 67 -11.48 3.44 -1.79
N LYS A 68 -12.18 3.51 -0.66
CA LYS A 68 -11.74 2.88 0.60
C LYS A 68 -11.53 1.37 0.48
N GLU A 69 -12.20 0.71 -0.47
CA GLU A 69 -12.02 -0.72 -0.72
C GLU A 69 -10.65 -1.05 -1.32
N LYS A 70 -10.05 -0.11 -2.07
CA LYS A 70 -8.71 -0.24 -2.66
C LYS A 70 -7.60 0.14 -1.66
N ILE A 71 -7.95 0.75 -0.54
CA ILE A 71 -6.97 1.18 0.47
C ILE A 71 -6.65 0.04 1.43
N ILE A 72 -5.35 -0.20 1.61
CA ILE A 72 -4.75 -1.08 2.58
C ILE A 72 -4.05 -0.20 3.63
N VAL A 73 -4.63 -0.13 4.83
CA VAL A 73 -4.10 0.69 5.91
C VAL A 73 -3.16 -0.13 6.78
N LEU A 74 -1.96 0.39 7.02
CA LEU A 74 -0.98 -0.15 7.96
C LEU A 74 -0.90 0.75 9.20
N GLN A 75 -1.00 0.14 10.39
CA GLN A 75 -0.70 0.78 11.67
C GLN A 75 0.80 1.02 11.80
N SER A 76 1.62 0.06 11.35
CA SER A 76 3.08 0.19 11.34
C SER A 76 3.64 -0.18 9.96
N ILE A 77 4.22 0.80 9.28
CA ILE A 77 4.90 0.62 7.99
C ILE A 77 6.11 -0.34 8.05
N LEU A 78 6.60 -0.64 9.26
CA LEU A 78 7.70 -1.57 9.50
C LEU A 78 7.21 -3.01 9.71
N SER A 79 5.91 -3.22 9.93
CA SER A 79 5.35 -4.53 10.24
C SER A 79 5.02 -5.31 8.97
N VAL A 80 5.95 -6.19 8.56
CA VAL A 80 5.77 -7.06 7.39
C VAL A 80 4.64 -8.07 7.62
N ASP A 81 4.46 -8.55 8.85
CA ASP A 81 3.38 -9.49 9.18
C ASP A 81 1.99 -8.85 9.09
N GLU A 82 1.85 -7.60 9.56
CA GLU A 82 0.61 -6.84 9.38
C GLU A 82 0.30 -6.68 7.89
N LEU A 83 1.29 -6.27 7.11
CA LEU A 83 1.15 -6.10 5.67
C LEU A 83 0.72 -7.39 4.97
N ARG A 84 1.36 -8.53 5.31
CA ARG A 84 0.99 -9.84 4.75
C ARG A 84 -0.45 -10.20 5.05
N ASN A 85 -0.88 -10.06 6.31
CA ASN A 85 -2.25 -10.37 6.69
C ASN A 85 -3.25 -9.47 5.98
N LYS A 86 -2.96 -8.17 5.86
CA LYS A 86 -3.82 -7.22 5.17
C LYS A 86 -3.93 -7.47 3.68
N ILE A 87 -2.83 -7.82 3.01
CA ILE A 87 -2.84 -8.21 1.60
C ILE A 87 -3.66 -9.48 1.40
N LYS A 88 -3.46 -10.50 2.25
CA LYS A 88 -4.23 -11.75 2.23
C LYS A 88 -5.73 -11.51 2.40
N GLU A 89 -6.11 -10.72 3.41
CA GLU A 89 -7.49 -10.32 3.69
C GLU A 89 -8.11 -9.61 2.48
N LYS A 90 -7.39 -8.67 1.88
CA LYS A 90 -7.89 -7.90 0.72
C LYS A 90 -8.03 -8.71 -0.55
N LEU A 91 -7.11 -9.64 -0.77
CA LEU A 91 -7.12 -10.51 -1.94
C LEU A 91 -7.92 -11.81 -1.69
N ASN A 92 -8.53 -11.99 -0.51
CA ASN A 92 -9.25 -13.18 -0.09
C ASN A 92 -8.43 -14.48 -0.23
N ILE A 93 -7.17 -14.45 0.20
CA ILE A 93 -6.24 -15.57 0.13
C ILE A 93 -5.99 -16.10 1.55
N GLN A 94 -6.27 -17.38 1.81
CA GLN A 94 -6.00 -18.04 3.10
C GLN A 94 -4.50 -18.34 3.27
#